data_AF-A0A524EFF1-F1
#
_entry.id   AF-A0A524EFF1-F1
#
_cell.length_a   1.000
_cell.length_b   1.000
_cell.length_c   1.000
_cell.angle_alpha   90.00
_cell.angle_beta   90.00
_cell.angle_gamma   90.00
#
_symmetry.space_group_name_H-M   'P 1'
#
loop_
_entity.id
_entity.type
_entity.pdbx_description
1 polymer ?
#
loop_
_entity_poly.entity_id
_entity_poly.type
_entity_poly.pdbx_seq_one_letter_code
_entity_poly.pdbx_strand_id
1 'polypeptide(L)'
;MSDDNQDLRRFADLRFSQLLSDGFRLFAKNWFKLILPFALLLVISIVISNLLVINLNWEYYQMTPIVDAIYQKDPLSITDADLNILVEYLILTYVINLISSISGAIFTTLAMSVVAIQLYSSYTNYGGNFKEGFKNIFSSKFLIILLIFGIFVPLGTLLIFIPSIILLGYYIFVFFTYRENQIDKPLSEARNFSRGNFWRIIGAFIISSIIISFINLIYQFIIGFFWNIDSATVVSWYNPNTRNYFMIIVDDIIYYQLIGLIFSPLFICILTPLYTSLKARKQLGYMYQKGGYAMQQRYAQITGNPNEQVESISIEGSQESDQGFYCPYCGFHIKTKLKFCGNCGESLDFES
;
A
#
# COMPACT_ATOMS: atom_id res chain seq x y z
N MET A 1 17.05 28.41 15.77
CA MET A 1 16.18 27.26 15.45
C MET A 1 16.25 27.12 13.93
N SER A 2 16.85 26.05 13.41
CA SER A 2 17.14 25.91 11.97
C SER A 2 15.87 25.80 11.13
N ASP A 3 15.88 26.33 9.91
CA ASP A 3 14.76 26.26 8.95
C ASP A 3 14.29 24.81 8.70
N ASP A 4 15.22 23.85 8.71
CA ASP A 4 14.93 22.41 8.62
C ASP A 4 13.94 21.90 9.68
N ASN A 5 14.04 22.41 10.92
CA ASN A 5 13.13 22.02 12.00
C ASN A 5 11.73 22.62 11.84
N GLN A 6 11.59 23.76 11.15
CA GLN A 6 10.29 24.35 10.85
C GLN A 6 9.55 23.56 9.76
N ASP A 7 10.27 23.15 8.70
CA ASP A 7 9.70 22.34 7.63
C ASP A 7 9.28 20.94 8.12
N LEU A 8 10.10 20.31 8.98
CA LEU A 8 9.73 19.04 9.60
C LEU A 8 8.46 19.15 10.44
N ARG A 9 8.31 20.22 11.23
CA ARG A 9 7.09 20.46 12.03
C ARG A 9 5.87 20.64 11.14
N ARG A 10 6.02 21.43 10.06
CA ARG A 10 4.97 21.63 9.07
C ARG A 10 4.46 20.31 8.49
N PHE A 11 5.36 19.39 8.11
CA PHE A 11 4.95 18.08 7.59
C PHE A 11 4.34 17.18 8.67
N ALA A 12 4.84 17.24 9.91
CA ALA A 12 4.36 16.42 11.00
C ALA A 12 2.90 16.75 11.39
N ASP A 13 2.52 18.02 11.35
CA ASP A 13 1.20 18.49 11.82
C ASP A 13 0.06 18.32 10.81
N LEU A 14 0.35 17.85 9.59
CA LEU A 14 -0.66 17.66 8.55
C LEU A 14 -1.72 16.62 8.97
N ARG A 15 -2.99 16.99 8.78
CA ARG A 15 -4.15 16.11 8.95
C ARG A 15 -4.30 15.19 7.74
N PHE A 16 -4.97 14.05 7.91
CA PHE A 16 -5.16 13.10 6.81
C PHE A 16 -5.83 13.71 5.57
N SER A 17 -6.82 14.59 5.74
CA SER A 17 -7.44 15.31 4.62
C SER A 17 -6.48 16.23 3.87
N GLN A 18 -5.55 16.89 4.58
CA GLN A 18 -4.51 17.72 3.98
C GLN A 18 -3.51 16.85 3.21
N LEU A 19 -3.13 15.69 3.76
CA LEU A 19 -2.26 14.72 3.08
C LEU A 19 -2.89 14.20 1.78
N LEU A 20 -4.20 13.91 1.79
CA LEU A 20 -4.94 13.55 0.58
C LEU A 20 -4.92 14.67 -0.45
N SER A 21 -5.24 15.90 -0.02
CA SER A 21 -5.23 17.09 -0.88
C SER A 21 -3.85 17.34 -1.50
N ASP A 22 -2.78 17.21 -0.72
CA ASP A 22 -1.41 17.31 -1.22
C ASP A 22 -1.09 16.20 -2.22
N GLY A 23 -1.60 14.99 -1.98
CA GLY A 23 -1.48 13.86 -2.90
C GLY A 23 -2.14 14.11 -4.26
N PHE A 24 -3.39 14.62 -4.27
CA PHE A 24 -4.06 15.00 -5.52
C PHE A 24 -3.35 16.16 -6.22
N ARG A 25 -2.86 17.14 -5.46
CA ARG A 25 -2.08 18.25 -6.03
C ARG A 25 -0.78 17.77 -6.64
N LEU A 26 -0.10 16.81 -6.01
CA LEU A 26 1.10 16.17 -6.54
C LEU A 26 0.82 15.42 -7.84
N PHE A 27 -0.26 14.65 -7.86
CA PHE A 27 -0.73 13.93 -9.04
C PHE A 27 -0.98 14.91 -10.19
N ALA A 28 -1.81 15.94 -9.99
CA ALA A 28 -2.15 16.92 -11.02
C ALA A 28 -0.91 17.69 -11.53
N LYS A 29 -0.02 18.13 -10.62
CA LYS A 29 1.16 18.92 -10.99
C LYS A 29 2.21 18.12 -11.76
N ASN A 30 2.36 16.83 -11.46
CA ASN A 30 3.43 16.01 -12.02
C ASN A 30 2.94 14.95 -13.01
N TRP A 31 1.63 14.86 -13.29
CA TRP A 31 1.01 13.76 -14.04
C TRP A 31 1.80 13.32 -15.27
N PHE A 32 2.11 14.24 -16.19
CA PHE A 32 2.87 13.96 -17.42
C PHE A 32 4.26 13.34 -17.18
N LYS A 33 4.93 13.71 -16.07
CA LYS A 33 6.24 13.16 -15.73
C LYS A 33 6.14 11.77 -15.10
N LEU A 34 5.04 11.48 -14.40
CA LEU A 34 4.82 10.21 -13.70
C LEU A 34 4.25 9.15 -14.64
N ILE A 35 3.39 9.56 -15.57
CA ILE A 35 2.66 8.64 -16.44
C ILE A 35 3.60 7.89 -17.38
N LEU A 36 4.65 8.55 -17.89
CA LEU A 36 5.56 7.94 -18.86
C LEU A 36 6.30 6.70 -18.30
N PRO A 37 7.03 6.77 -17.16
CA PRO A 37 7.67 5.59 -16.60
C PRO A 37 6.67 4.53 -16.13
N PHE A 38 5.50 4.94 -15.63
CA PHE A 38 4.43 3.99 -15.27
C PHE A 38 3.91 3.24 -16.48
N ALA A 39 3.48 3.96 -17.50
CA ALA A 39 2.90 3.43 -18.73
C ALA A 39 3.87 2.48 -19.42
N LEU A 40 5.15 2.84 -19.52
CA LEU A 40 6.16 1.99 -20.16
C LEU A 40 6.28 0.63 -19.45
N LEU A 41 6.39 0.62 -18.12
CA LEU A 41 6.50 -0.63 -17.37
C LEU A 41 5.20 -1.45 -17.38
N LEU A 42 4.05 -0.79 -17.33
CA LEU A 42 2.76 -1.47 -17.39
C LEU A 42 2.47 -2.05 -18.79
N VAL A 43 2.82 -1.35 -19.87
CA VAL A 43 2.69 -1.89 -21.23
C VAL A 43 3.58 -3.11 -21.41
N ILE A 44 4.82 -3.08 -20.90
CA ILE A 44 5.69 -4.28 -20.89
C ILE A 44 5.01 -5.41 -20.11
N SER A 45 4.39 -5.11 -18.96
CA SER A 45 3.64 -6.09 -18.18
C SER A 45 2.50 -6.73 -18.97
N ILE A 46 1.72 -5.92 -19.72
CA ILE A 46 0.59 -6.37 -20.52
C ILE A 46 1.09 -7.28 -21.66
N VAL A 47 2.16 -6.87 -22.34
CA VAL A 47 2.78 -7.67 -23.41
C VAL A 47 3.24 -9.03 -22.87
N ILE A 48 4.00 -9.03 -21.76
CA ILE A 48 4.50 -10.27 -21.15
C ILE A 48 3.34 -11.13 -20.65
N SER A 49 2.34 -10.54 -19.99
CA SER A 49 1.17 -11.25 -19.51
C SER A 49 0.47 -11.98 -20.64
N ASN A 50 0.15 -11.27 -21.73
CA ASN A 50 -0.50 -11.84 -22.91
C ASN A 50 0.32 -12.98 -23.51
N LEU A 51 1.63 -12.81 -23.66
CA LEU A 51 2.50 -13.87 -24.18
C LEU A 51 2.50 -15.12 -23.29
N LEU A 52 2.45 -14.96 -21.97
CA LEU A 52 2.42 -16.07 -21.01
C LEU A 52 1.10 -16.84 -21.04
N VAL A 53 -0.03 -16.15 -21.22
CA VAL A 53 -1.36 -16.77 -21.14
C VAL A 53 -2.01 -17.08 -22.49
N ILE A 54 -1.39 -16.74 -23.62
CA ILE A 54 -2.03 -16.83 -24.94
C ILE A 54 -2.60 -18.21 -25.29
N ASN A 55 -1.86 -19.29 -24.99
CA ASN A 55 -2.34 -20.65 -25.25
C ASN A 55 -3.49 -21.03 -24.31
N LEU A 56 -3.40 -20.61 -23.05
CA LEU A 56 -4.43 -20.86 -22.04
C LEU A 56 -5.72 -20.10 -22.37
N ASN A 57 -5.61 -18.85 -22.85
CA ASN A 57 -6.75 -18.07 -23.32
C ASN A 57 -7.41 -18.72 -24.53
N TRP A 58 -6.62 -19.26 -25.48
CA TRP A 58 -7.17 -20.00 -26.60
C TRP A 58 -7.99 -21.21 -26.15
N GLU A 59 -7.44 -22.03 -25.25
CA GLU A 59 -8.13 -23.18 -24.68
C GLU A 59 -9.40 -22.76 -23.92
N TYR A 60 -9.31 -21.69 -23.14
CA TYR A 60 -10.45 -21.09 -22.43
C TYR A 60 -11.59 -20.75 -23.41
N TYR A 61 -11.27 -20.06 -24.52
CA TYR A 61 -12.26 -19.72 -25.53
C TYR A 61 -12.85 -20.94 -26.26
N GLN A 62 -12.11 -22.04 -26.40
CA GLN A 62 -12.65 -23.28 -26.96
C GLN A 62 -13.61 -23.98 -25.99
N MET A 63 -13.37 -23.85 -24.69
CA MET A 63 -14.24 -24.44 -23.66
C MET A 63 -15.51 -23.63 -23.41
N THR A 64 -15.49 -22.30 -23.61
CA THR A 64 -16.63 -21.42 -23.31
C THR A 64 -17.96 -21.88 -23.91
N PRO A 65 -18.07 -22.24 -25.21
CA PRO A 65 -19.35 -22.68 -25.78
C PRO A 65 -19.88 -23.99 -25.17
N ILE A 66 -18.98 -24.89 -24.75
CA ILE A 66 -19.34 -26.15 -24.10
C ILE A 66 -19.88 -25.87 -22.71
N VAL A 67 -19.20 -25.01 -21.96
CA VAL A 67 -19.61 -24.56 -20.62
C VAL A 67 -20.95 -23.83 -20.67
N ASP A 68 -21.15 -22.95 -21.65
CA ASP A 68 -22.42 -22.26 -21.86
C ASP A 68 -23.56 -23.26 -22.13
N ALA A 69 -23.32 -24.29 -22.93
CA ALA A 69 -24.29 -25.35 -23.15
C ALA A 69 -24.63 -26.14 -21.88
N ILE A 70 -23.64 -26.38 -21.00
CA ILE A 70 -23.85 -27.01 -19.68
C ILE A 70 -24.70 -26.10 -18.78
N TYR A 71 -24.43 -24.79 -18.76
CA TYR A 71 -25.20 -23.84 -17.95
C TYR A 71 -26.67 -23.71 -18.35
N GLN A 72 -27.02 -24.05 -19.58
CA GLN A 72 -28.41 -24.09 -20.05
C GLN A 72 -29.14 -25.42 -19.76
N LYS A 73 -28.45 -26.44 -19.23
CA LYS A 73 -29.09 -27.71 -18.84
C LYS A 73 -29.92 -27.54 -17.57
N ASP A 74 -30.91 -28.42 -17.40
CA ASP A 74 -31.59 -28.56 -16.10
C ASP A 74 -30.56 -28.97 -15.03
N PRO A 75 -30.47 -28.29 -13.88
CA PRO A 75 -29.55 -28.65 -12.79
C PRO A 75 -29.61 -30.12 -12.36
N LEU A 76 -30.78 -30.77 -12.48
CA LEU A 76 -30.95 -32.19 -12.14
C LEU A 76 -30.40 -33.15 -13.21
N SER A 77 -30.07 -32.63 -14.39
CA SER A 77 -29.55 -33.39 -15.55
C SER A 77 -28.03 -33.28 -15.73
N ILE A 78 -27.35 -32.56 -14.83
CA ILE A 78 -25.89 -32.39 -14.88
C ILE A 78 -25.21 -33.71 -14.53
N THR A 79 -24.32 -34.15 -15.42
CA THR A 79 -23.56 -35.40 -15.25
C THR A 79 -22.19 -35.15 -14.60
N ASP A 80 -21.54 -36.20 -14.09
CA ASP A 80 -20.17 -36.11 -13.58
C ASP A 80 -19.18 -35.62 -14.66
N ALA A 81 -19.42 -35.96 -15.92
CA ALA A 81 -18.61 -35.47 -17.04
C ALA A 81 -18.77 -33.95 -17.23
N ASP A 82 -19.99 -33.42 -17.10
CA ASP A 82 -20.25 -31.98 -17.15
C ASP A 82 -19.55 -31.27 -15.99
N LEU A 83 -19.59 -31.84 -14.77
CA LEU A 83 -18.90 -31.31 -13.61
C LEU A 83 -17.38 -31.25 -13.81
N ASN A 84 -16.77 -32.27 -14.41
CA ASN A 84 -15.34 -32.28 -14.70
C ASN A 84 -14.96 -31.14 -15.66
N ILE A 85 -15.75 -30.90 -16.71
CA ILE A 85 -15.53 -29.79 -17.66
C ILE A 85 -15.64 -28.43 -16.94
N LEU A 86 -16.65 -28.26 -16.08
CA LEU A 86 -16.82 -27.04 -15.29
C LEU A 86 -15.64 -26.80 -14.34
N VAL A 87 -15.13 -27.85 -13.69
CA VAL A 87 -13.95 -27.77 -12.82
C VAL A 87 -12.70 -27.42 -13.61
N GLU A 88 -12.49 -28.03 -14.77
CA GLU A 88 -11.35 -27.73 -15.64
C GLU A 88 -11.39 -26.27 -16.13
N TYR A 89 -12.54 -25.80 -16.60
CA TYR A 89 -12.76 -24.41 -17.00
C TYR A 89 -12.48 -23.43 -15.86
N LEU A 90 -12.93 -23.77 -14.64
CA LEU A 90 -12.70 -22.97 -13.44
C LEU A 90 -11.20 -22.90 -13.11
N ILE A 91 -10.49 -24.03 -13.12
CA ILE A 91 -9.04 -24.10 -12.88
C ILE A 91 -8.30 -23.27 -13.91
N LEU A 92 -8.63 -23.43 -15.20
CA LEU A 92 -8.01 -22.68 -16.30
C LEU A 92 -8.18 -21.17 -16.11
N THR A 93 -9.40 -20.73 -15.78
CA THR A 93 -9.70 -19.33 -15.48
C THR A 93 -8.86 -18.81 -14.31
N TYR A 94 -8.74 -19.57 -13.22
CA TYR A 94 -7.91 -19.19 -12.08
C TYR A 94 -6.41 -19.10 -12.42
N VAL A 95 -5.89 -20.04 -13.21
CA VAL A 95 -4.48 -20.04 -13.63
C VAL A 95 -4.17 -18.83 -14.52
N ILE A 96 -5.02 -18.53 -15.50
CA ILE A 96 -4.90 -17.34 -16.36
C ILE A 96 -4.86 -16.06 -15.51
N ASN A 97 -5.82 -15.92 -14.59
CA ASN A 97 -5.91 -14.76 -13.72
C ASN A 97 -4.71 -14.65 -12.78
N LEU A 98 -4.21 -15.77 -12.25
CA LEU A 98 -3.05 -15.80 -11.36
C LEU A 98 -1.77 -15.37 -12.09
N ILE A 99 -1.49 -15.94 -13.26
CA ILE A 99 -0.31 -15.59 -14.07
C ILE A 99 -0.34 -14.11 -14.44
N SER A 100 -1.50 -13.63 -14.90
CA SER A 100 -1.69 -12.23 -15.27
C SER A 100 -1.53 -11.29 -14.08
N SER A 101 -2.08 -11.66 -12.92
CA SER A 101 -1.97 -10.89 -11.67
C SER A 101 -0.53 -10.84 -11.15
N ILE A 102 0.23 -11.94 -11.26
CA ILE A 102 1.65 -11.98 -10.87
C ILE A 102 2.47 -11.04 -11.75
N SER A 103 2.32 -11.14 -13.08
CA SER A 103 2.98 -10.22 -14.01
C SER A 103 2.64 -8.76 -13.68
N GLY A 104 1.34 -8.45 -13.59
CA GLY A 104 0.84 -7.11 -13.26
C GLY A 104 1.40 -6.57 -11.94
N ALA A 105 1.38 -7.37 -10.86
CA ALA A 105 1.86 -6.96 -9.55
C ALA A 105 3.37 -6.67 -9.54
N ILE A 106 4.17 -7.49 -10.24
CA ILE A 106 5.62 -7.29 -10.37
C ILE A 106 5.93 -5.94 -11.01
N PHE A 107 5.36 -5.68 -12.20
CA PHE A 107 5.65 -4.46 -12.96
C PHE A 107 5.03 -3.21 -12.33
N THR A 108 3.85 -3.33 -11.70
CA THR A 108 3.26 -2.23 -10.94
C THR A 108 4.13 -1.85 -9.75
N THR A 109 4.67 -2.84 -9.03
CA THR A 109 5.59 -2.62 -7.89
C THR A 109 6.86 -1.91 -8.36
N LEU A 110 7.43 -2.31 -9.51
CA LEU A 110 8.56 -1.63 -10.13
C LEU A 110 8.22 -0.18 -10.48
N ALA A 111 7.08 0.05 -11.14
CA ALA A 111 6.63 1.37 -11.56
C ALA A 111 6.40 2.30 -10.36
N MET A 112 5.71 1.82 -9.32
CA MET A 112 5.53 2.55 -8.07
C MET A 112 6.86 2.94 -7.45
N SER A 113 7.85 2.05 -7.48
CA SER A 113 9.18 2.32 -6.90
C SER A 113 9.94 3.37 -7.69
N VAL A 114 9.96 3.29 -9.03
CA VAL A 114 10.60 4.30 -9.89
C VAL A 114 9.97 5.67 -9.66
N VAL A 115 8.65 5.73 -9.57
CA VAL A 115 7.92 6.99 -9.42
C VAL A 115 7.99 7.54 -8.00
N ALA A 116 7.99 6.68 -6.97
CA ALA A 116 8.21 7.09 -5.59
C ALA A 116 9.53 7.84 -5.41
N ILE A 117 10.59 7.41 -6.10
CA ILE A 117 11.91 8.07 -6.07
C ILE A 117 11.81 9.52 -6.55
N GLN A 118 11.13 9.73 -7.68
CA GLN A 118 10.99 11.03 -8.31
C GLN A 118 10.04 11.95 -7.53
N LEU A 119 8.94 11.40 -7.01
CA LEU A 119 7.97 12.14 -6.22
C LEU A 119 8.54 12.57 -4.88
N TYR A 120 9.23 11.67 -4.18
CA TYR A 120 9.77 11.98 -2.86
C TYR A 120 10.82 13.11 -2.94
N SER A 121 11.74 13.08 -3.90
CA SER A 121 12.72 14.15 -4.09
C SER A 121 12.06 15.46 -4.50
N SER A 122 11.05 15.40 -5.37
CA SER A 122 10.31 16.61 -5.77
C SER A 122 9.44 17.19 -4.65
N TYR A 123 8.94 16.38 -3.72
CA TYR A 123 8.07 16.82 -2.63
C TYR A 123 8.86 17.42 -1.47
N THR A 124 10.02 16.85 -1.16
CA THR A 124 10.88 17.27 -0.05
C THR A 124 11.95 18.29 -0.44
N ASN A 125 12.00 18.69 -1.72
CA ASN A 125 13.09 19.49 -2.32
C ASN A 125 14.50 18.91 -2.08
N TYR A 126 14.59 17.62 -1.72
CA TYR A 126 15.87 16.96 -1.48
C TYR A 126 16.52 16.64 -2.82
N GLY A 127 17.70 17.21 -3.08
CA GLY A 127 18.47 17.10 -4.33
C GLY A 127 19.07 15.71 -4.59
N GLY A 128 18.32 14.64 -4.35
CA GLY A 128 18.77 13.27 -4.58
C GLY A 128 18.95 12.98 -6.07
N ASN A 129 20.02 12.26 -6.41
CA ASN A 129 20.32 11.87 -7.79
C ASN A 129 19.37 10.75 -8.26
N PHE A 130 18.53 11.04 -9.26
CA PHE A 130 17.59 10.06 -9.84
C PHE A 130 18.30 8.80 -10.35
N LYS A 131 19.49 8.95 -10.93
CA LYS A 131 20.27 7.83 -11.50
C LYS A 131 20.67 6.81 -10.43
N GLU A 132 21.06 7.29 -9.25
CA GLU A 132 21.46 6.44 -8.12
C GLU A 132 20.23 5.74 -7.52
N GLY A 133 19.12 6.48 -7.39
CA GLY A 133 17.84 5.89 -6.99
C GLY A 133 17.37 4.78 -7.93
N PHE A 134 17.43 5.02 -9.25
CA PHE A 134 17.04 4.04 -10.26
C PHE A 134 17.92 2.78 -10.18
N LYS A 135 19.23 2.93 -10.01
CA LYS A 135 20.16 1.79 -9.85
C LYS A 135 19.82 0.93 -8.62
N ASN A 136 19.41 1.56 -7.51
CA ASN A 136 19.10 0.85 -6.27
C ASN A 136 17.82 -0.01 -6.37
N ILE A 137 16.88 0.34 -7.25
CA ILE A 137 15.68 -0.47 -7.54
C ILE A 137 16.06 -1.83 -8.14
N PHE A 138 17.11 -1.90 -8.94
CA PHE A 138 17.57 -3.16 -9.56
C PHE A 138 18.58 -3.92 -8.71
N SER A 139 18.71 -3.59 -7.43
CA SER A 139 19.57 -4.35 -6.52
C SER A 139 18.95 -5.71 -6.19
N SER A 140 19.80 -6.72 -5.98
CA SER A 140 19.35 -8.10 -5.71
C SER A 140 18.46 -8.21 -4.48
N LYS A 141 18.66 -7.38 -3.44
CA LYS A 141 17.78 -7.40 -2.27
C LYS A 141 16.41 -6.75 -2.54
N PHE A 142 16.31 -5.82 -3.49
CA PHE A 142 15.02 -5.27 -3.90
C PHE A 142 14.22 -6.24 -4.77
N LEU A 143 14.90 -7.04 -5.60
CA LEU A 143 14.25 -8.11 -6.38
C LEU A 143 13.54 -9.13 -5.49
N ILE A 144 14.09 -9.44 -4.31
CA ILE A 144 13.43 -10.32 -3.34
C ILE A 144 12.12 -9.70 -2.85
N ILE A 145 12.12 -8.40 -2.51
CA ILE A 145 10.91 -7.68 -2.09
C ILE A 145 9.88 -7.69 -3.22
N LEU A 146 10.31 -7.42 -4.45
CA LEU A 146 9.47 -7.41 -5.63
C LEU A 146 8.86 -8.79 -5.90
N LEU A 147 9.61 -9.89 -5.71
CA LEU A 147 9.05 -11.24 -5.77
C LEU A 147 8.05 -11.50 -4.64
N ILE A 148 8.33 -11.01 -3.43
CA ILE A 148 7.41 -11.17 -2.31
C ILE A 148 6.08 -10.46 -2.62
N PHE A 149 6.11 -9.20 -3.04
CA PHE A 149 4.91 -8.46 -3.39
C PHE A 149 4.24 -9.01 -4.64
N GLY A 150 5.03 -9.28 -5.68
CA GLY A 150 4.56 -9.74 -6.98
C GLY A 150 3.93 -11.13 -6.95
N ILE A 151 4.30 -11.99 -6.01
CA ILE A 151 3.76 -13.36 -5.90
C ILE A 151 2.76 -13.47 -4.75
N PHE A 152 3.12 -13.03 -3.54
CA PHE A 152 2.25 -13.25 -2.37
C PHE A 152 1.03 -12.33 -2.33
N VAL A 153 1.09 -11.12 -2.92
CA VAL A 153 -0.12 -10.27 -2.98
C VAL A 153 -1.17 -10.88 -3.92
N PRO A 154 -0.84 -11.28 -5.17
CA PRO A 154 -1.78 -11.99 -6.04
C PRO A 154 -2.29 -13.30 -5.46
N LEU A 155 -1.41 -14.13 -4.90
CA LEU A 155 -1.82 -15.39 -4.26
C LEU A 155 -2.75 -15.16 -3.08
N GLY A 156 -2.43 -14.18 -2.23
CA GLY A 156 -3.30 -13.85 -1.11
C GLY A 156 -4.65 -13.30 -1.58
N THR A 157 -4.70 -12.49 -2.65
CA THR A 157 -5.98 -11.99 -3.17
C THR A 157 -6.86 -13.09 -3.74
N LEU A 158 -6.25 -14.13 -4.31
CA LEU A 158 -6.96 -15.28 -4.87
C LEU A 158 -7.43 -16.24 -3.77
N LEU A 159 -6.60 -16.51 -2.76
CA LEU A 159 -6.90 -17.49 -1.72
C LEU A 159 -7.72 -16.89 -0.56
N ILE A 160 -7.16 -15.88 0.11
CA ILE A 160 -7.71 -15.29 1.33
C ILE A 160 -7.37 -13.80 1.30
N PHE A 161 -8.33 -12.97 0.91
CA PHE A 161 -8.17 -11.53 0.69
C PHE A 161 -7.49 -10.79 1.86
N ILE A 162 -7.70 -11.25 3.10
CA ILE A 162 -7.19 -10.64 4.34
C ILE A 162 -5.65 -10.59 4.39
N PRO A 163 -4.90 -11.71 4.23
CA PRO A 163 -3.44 -11.71 4.10
C PRO A 163 -2.87 -10.66 3.15
N SER A 164 -3.48 -10.45 1.98
CA SER A 164 -3.00 -9.45 1.02
C SER A 164 -3.14 -8.02 1.53
N ILE A 165 -4.26 -7.69 2.18
CA ILE A 165 -4.45 -6.38 2.81
C ILE A 165 -3.39 -6.14 3.89
N ILE A 166 -3.10 -7.17 4.70
CA ILE A 166 -2.09 -7.09 5.76
C ILE A 166 -0.70 -6.85 5.15
N LEU A 167 -0.31 -7.63 4.13
CA LEU A 167 0.97 -7.47 3.44
C LEU A 167 1.10 -6.08 2.83
N LEU A 168 0.08 -5.63 2.10
CA LEU A 168 0.03 -4.30 1.51
C LEU A 168 0.18 -3.22 2.60
N GLY A 169 -0.70 -3.23 3.60
CA GLY A 169 -0.74 -2.17 4.61
C GLY A 169 0.52 -2.09 5.47
N TYR A 170 1.19 -3.21 5.79
CA TYR A 170 2.41 -3.18 6.59
C TYR A 170 3.66 -2.82 5.80
N TYR A 171 3.75 -3.22 4.55
CA TYR A 171 5.00 -3.14 3.79
C TYR A 171 4.96 -2.16 2.63
N ILE A 172 3.86 -1.44 2.38
CA ILE A 172 3.79 -0.48 1.26
C ILE A 172 4.89 0.59 1.29
N PHE A 173 5.34 0.99 2.48
CA PHE A 173 6.40 2.01 2.60
C PHE A 173 7.80 1.51 2.26
N VAL A 174 7.97 0.22 1.94
CA VAL A 174 9.24 -0.33 1.49
C VAL A 174 9.74 0.39 0.22
N PHE A 175 8.83 0.88 -0.63
CA PHE A 175 9.17 1.69 -1.81
C PHE A 175 9.95 2.97 -1.47
N PHE A 176 9.75 3.51 -0.27
CA PHE A 176 10.46 4.70 0.20
C PHE A 176 11.65 4.35 1.10
N THR A 177 11.50 3.41 2.04
CA THR A 177 12.53 3.10 3.04
C THR A 177 13.75 2.41 2.45
N TYR A 178 13.60 1.63 1.39
CA TYR A 178 14.72 0.93 0.75
C TYR A 178 15.76 1.87 0.13
N ARG A 179 15.39 3.14 -0.10
CA ARG A 179 16.26 4.16 -0.67
C ARG A 179 17.14 4.87 0.37
N GLU A 180 16.74 4.90 1.64
CA GLU A 180 17.50 5.67 2.61
C GLU A 180 18.77 4.92 2.97
N ASN A 181 19.91 5.44 2.49
CA ASN A 181 21.24 4.89 2.74
C ASN A 181 21.59 4.74 4.24
N GLN A 182 20.80 5.34 5.13
CA GLN A 182 20.96 5.30 6.59
C GLN A 182 20.11 4.21 7.27
N ILE A 183 19.30 3.43 6.53
CA ILE A 183 18.46 2.38 7.11
C ILE A 183 19.08 1.00 6.87
N ASP A 184 19.59 0.37 7.94
CA ASP A 184 20.14 -0.99 7.90
C ASP A 184 19.08 -2.08 7.61
N LYS A 185 17.82 -1.85 8.04
CA LYS A 185 16.71 -2.83 7.95
C LYS A 185 15.44 -2.19 7.34
N PRO A 186 15.39 -1.99 6.00
CA PRO A 186 14.31 -1.23 5.34
C PRO A 186 12.91 -1.84 5.50
N LEU A 187 12.82 -3.18 5.56
CA LEU A 187 11.57 -3.91 5.80
C LEU A 187 11.00 -3.69 7.21
N SER A 188 11.87 -3.77 8.21
CA SER A 188 11.50 -3.52 9.61
C SER A 188 11.03 -2.09 9.79
N GLU A 189 11.74 -1.16 9.17
CA GLU A 189 11.41 0.25 9.24
C GLU A 189 10.08 0.59 8.54
N ALA A 190 9.83 0.04 7.35
CA ALA A 190 8.54 0.21 6.68
C ALA A 190 7.38 -0.29 7.56
N ARG A 191 7.55 -1.46 8.18
CA ARG A 191 6.57 -2.01 9.12
C ARG A 191 6.34 -1.09 10.33
N ASN A 192 7.39 -0.47 10.86
CA ASN A 192 7.30 0.46 11.98
C ASN A 192 6.48 1.70 11.62
N PHE A 193 6.72 2.30 10.44
CA PHE A 193 5.89 3.41 9.94
C PHE A 193 4.42 3.02 9.78
N SER A 194 4.17 1.80 9.31
CA SER A 194 2.82 1.31 9.02
C SER A 194 2.01 0.91 10.26
N ARG A 195 2.63 0.33 11.31
CA ARG A 195 1.90 -0.28 12.44
C ARG A 195 0.96 0.67 13.20
N GLY A 196 1.33 1.95 13.31
CA GLY A 196 0.47 2.97 13.93
C GLY A 196 -0.48 3.69 12.96
N ASN A 197 -0.32 3.46 11.66
CA ASN A 197 -1.01 4.22 10.60
C ASN A 197 -1.69 3.33 9.57
N PHE A 198 -1.85 2.04 9.87
CA PHE A 198 -2.39 1.03 8.97
C PHE A 198 -3.71 1.48 8.34
N TRP A 199 -4.67 1.95 9.15
CA TRP A 199 -5.96 2.42 8.66
C TRP A 199 -5.88 3.66 7.76
N ARG A 200 -4.87 4.52 7.93
CA ARG A 200 -4.65 5.66 7.03
C ARG A 200 -4.09 5.20 5.68
N ILE A 201 -3.22 4.21 5.69
CA ILE A 201 -2.68 3.58 4.48
C ILE A 201 -3.81 2.89 3.71
N ILE A 202 -4.60 2.06 4.40
CA ILE A 202 -5.77 1.39 3.81
C ILE A 202 -6.79 2.42 3.33
N GLY A 203 -7.04 3.49 4.09
CA GLY A 203 -7.90 4.59 3.66
C GLY A 203 -7.42 5.25 2.36
N ALA A 204 -6.13 5.52 2.22
CA ALA A 204 -5.55 6.05 0.98
C ALA A 204 -5.71 5.08 -0.20
N PHE A 205 -5.52 3.78 0.04
CA PHE A 205 -5.74 2.74 -0.97
C PHE A 205 -7.21 2.64 -1.40
N ILE A 206 -8.14 2.65 -0.45
CA ILE A 206 -9.58 2.59 -0.73
C ILE A 206 -10.03 3.84 -1.51
N ILE A 207 -9.63 5.03 -1.08
CA ILE A 207 -10.02 6.29 -1.74
C ILE A 207 -9.52 6.30 -3.20
N SER A 208 -8.24 5.97 -3.42
CA SER A 208 -7.70 5.90 -4.78
C SER A 208 -8.40 4.82 -5.62
N SER A 209 -8.65 3.65 -5.05
CA SER A 209 -9.33 2.55 -5.74
C SER A 209 -10.78 2.91 -6.12
N ILE A 210 -11.53 3.56 -5.24
CA ILE A 210 -12.91 4.01 -5.53
C ILE A 210 -12.92 4.99 -6.71
N ILE A 211 -12.00 5.96 -6.71
CA ILE A 211 -11.90 6.95 -7.80
C ILE A 211 -11.55 6.27 -9.12
N ILE A 212 -10.55 5.39 -9.12
CA ILE A 212 -10.13 4.66 -10.32
C ILE A 212 -11.27 3.79 -10.85
N SER A 213 -11.94 3.03 -9.97
CA SER A 213 -13.07 2.18 -10.34
C SER A 213 -14.26 2.96 -10.88
N PHE A 214 -14.57 4.12 -10.29
CA PHE A 214 -15.65 4.97 -10.77
C PHE A 214 -15.36 5.53 -12.17
N ILE A 215 -14.14 6.02 -12.40
CA ILE A 215 -13.71 6.49 -13.72
C ILE A 215 -13.70 5.33 -14.72
N ASN A 216 -13.23 4.15 -14.30
CA ASN A 216 -13.22 2.96 -15.14
C ASN A 216 -14.64 2.56 -15.54
N LEU A 217 -15.61 2.60 -14.64
CA LEU A 217 -17.01 2.31 -14.97
C LEU A 217 -17.53 3.25 -16.06
N ILE A 218 -17.29 4.55 -15.94
CA ILE A 218 -17.69 5.53 -16.97
C ILE A 218 -16.98 5.25 -18.29
N TYR A 219 -15.68 4.94 -18.23
CA TYR A 219 -14.89 4.61 -19.41
C TYR A 219 -15.40 3.35 -20.11
N GLN A 220 -15.67 2.26 -19.36
CA GLN A 220 -16.21 1.01 -19.91
C GLN A 220 -17.54 1.25 -20.61
N PHE A 221 -18.40 2.08 -20.03
CA PHE A 221 -19.65 2.46 -20.67
C PHE A 221 -19.42 3.15 -22.01
N ILE A 222 -18.49 4.11 -22.09
CA ILE A 222 -18.18 4.85 -23.31
C ILE A 222 -17.50 3.94 -24.35
N ILE A 223 -16.45 3.23 -23.95
CA ILE A 223 -15.64 2.43 -24.87
C ILE A 223 -16.44 1.25 -25.42
N GLY A 224 -17.39 0.69 -24.67
CA GLY A 224 -18.29 -0.35 -25.17
C GLY A 224 -19.13 0.09 -26.39
N PHE A 225 -19.41 1.39 -26.55
CA PHE A 225 -20.07 1.90 -27.76
C PHE A 225 -19.10 2.05 -28.95
N PHE A 226 -17.85 2.43 -28.71
CA PHE A 226 -16.88 2.71 -29.77
C PHE A 226 -16.02 1.51 -30.17
N TRP A 227 -15.84 0.56 -29.27
CA TRP A 227 -14.97 -0.62 -29.38
C TRP A 227 -15.80 -1.90 -29.24
N ASN A 228 -16.90 -1.98 -29.97
CA ASN A 228 -17.81 -3.13 -29.96
C ASN A 228 -17.30 -4.22 -30.93
N ILE A 229 -16.32 -4.98 -30.47
CA ILE A 229 -15.73 -6.10 -31.22
C ILE A 229 -16.49 -7.37 -30.84
N ASP A 230 -16.98 -8.08 -31.86
CA ASP A 230 -17.72 -9.32 -31.63
C ASP A 230 -16.82 -10.43 -31.09
N SER A 231 -17.42 -11.36 -30.33
CA SER A 231 -16.67 -12.44 -29.68
C SER A 231 -15.95 -13.34 -30.68
N ALA A 232 -16.51 -13.58 -31.86
CA ALA A 232 -15.87 -14.42 -32.87
C ALA A 232 -14.59 -13.77 -33.41
N THR A 233 -14.60 -12.44 -33.62
CA THR A 233 -13.40 -11.68 -33.97
C THR A 233 -12.32 -11.79 -32.89
N VAL A 234 -12.67 -11.60 -31.60
CA VAL A 234 -11.70 -11.75 -30.50
C VAL A 234 -11.10 -13.16 -30.48
N VAL A 235 -11.94 -14.20 -30.54
CA VAL A 235 -11.49 -15.61 -30.56
C VAL A 235 -10.56 -15.88 -31.75
N SER A 236 -10.82 -15.28 -32.91
CA SER A 236 -9.98 -15.44 -34.11
C SER A 236 -8.55 -14.95 -33.90
N TRP A 237 -8.33 -13.95 -33.03
CA TRP A 237 -6.99 -13.43 -32.75
C TRP A 237 -6.15 -14.37 -31.89
N TYR A 238 -6.78 -15.23 -31.09
CA TYR A 238 -6.12 -16.22 -30.23
C TYR A 238 -5.82 -17.55 -30.96
N ASN A 239 -6.47 -17.79 -32.10
CA ASN A 239 -6.30 -19.00 -32.89
C ASN A 239 -4.83 -19.24 -33.26
N PRO A 240 -4.21 -20.37 -32.87
CA PRO A 240 -2.79 -20.69 -33.13
C PRO A 240 -2.34 -20.50 -34.58
N ASN A 241 -3.24 -20.71 -35.54
CA ASN A 241 -2.93 -20.64 -36.97
C ASN A 241 -2.97 -19.21 -37.54
N THR A 242 -3.69 -18.29 -36.89
CA THR A 242 -3.97 -16.93 -37.40
C THR A 242 -3.73 -15.85 -36.35
N ARG A 243 -2.85 -16.11 -35.37
CA ARG A 243 -2.69 -15.25 -34.20
C ARG A 243 -2.40 -13.80 -34.56
N ASN A 244 -3.15 -12.88 -33.95
CA ASN A 244 -2.94 -11.45 -34.08
C ASN A 244 -2.52 -10.85 -32.73
N TYR A 245 -1.24 -10.99 -32.40
CA TYR A 245 -0.66 -10.47 -31.15
C TYR A 245 -0.89 -8.97 -30.97
N PHE A 246 -0.83 -8.21 -32.06
CA PHE A 246 -1.02 -6.77 -32.01
C PHE A 246 -2.44 -6.42 -31.55
N MET A 247 -3.46 -7.01 -32.17
CA MET A 247 -4.85 -6.74 -31.79
C MET A 247 -5.17 -7.20 -30.37
N ILE A 248 -4.63 -8.35 -29.93
CA ILE A 248 -4.76 -8.80 -28.53
C ILE A 248 -4.22 -7.74 -27.56
N ILE A 249 -2.99 -7.27 -27.78
CA ILE A 249 -2.36 -6.28 -26.89
C ILE A 249 -3.11 -4.95 -26.94
N VAL A 250 -3.54 -4.50 -28.12
CA VAL A 250 -4.29 -3.25 -28.28
C VAL A 250 -5.64 -3.33 -27.58
N ASP A 251 -6.35 -4.45 -27.74
CA ASP A 251 -7.63 -4.70 -27.08
C ASP A 251 -7.47 -4.70 -25.56
N ASP A 252 -6.44 -5.39 -25.05
CA ASP A 252 -6.12 -5.39 -23.62
C ASP A 252 -5.81 -4.00 -23.06
N ILE A 253 -5.05 -3.20 -23.80
CA ILE A 253 -4.71 -1.84 -23.41
C ILE A 253 -5.96 -0.95 -23.42
N ILE A 254 -6.68 -0.93 -24.53
CA ILE A 254 -7.82 -0.02 -24.73
C ILE A 254 -8.97 -0.45 -23.84
N TYR A 255 -9.41 -1.69 -23.93
CA TYR A 255 -10.61 -2.13 -23.25
C TYR A 255 -10.36 -2.32 -21.75
N TYR A 256 -9.32 -3.04 -21.34
CA TYR A 256 -9.18 -3.43 -19.92
C TYR A 256 -8.27 -2.51 -19.09
N GLN A 257 -7.18 -1.98 -19.65
CA GLN A 257 -6.09 -1.41 -18.84
C GLN A 257 -5.93 0.12 -18.92
N LEU A 258 -6.59 0.81 -19.84
CA LEU A 258 -6.30 2.24 -20.12
C LEU A 258 -6.46 3.14 -18.89
N ILE A 259 -7.57 3.02 -18.17
CA ILE A 259 -7.83 3.82 -16.97
C ILE A 259 -6.85 3.46 -15.85
N GLY A 260 -6.56 2.17 -15.70
CA GLY A 260 -5.52 1.68 -14.80
C GLY A 260 -4.19 2.36 -15.11
N LEU A 261 -3.77 2.39 -16.37
CA LEU A 261 -2.53 3.00 -16.81
C LEU A 261 -2.48 4.51 -16.51
N ILE A 262 -3.56 5.24 -16.82
CA ILE A 262 -3.68 6.71 -16.63
C ILE A 262 -3.65 7.11 -15.14
N PHE A 263 -4.35 6.35 -14.29
CA PHE A 263 -4.59 6.74 -12.90
C PHE A 263 -3.81 5.91 -11.86
N SER A 264 -3.09 4.85 -12.24
CA SER A 264 -2.22 4.08 -11.33
C SER A 264 -1.27 4.94 -10.49
N PRO A 265 -0.66 6.04 -11.02
CA PRO A 265 0.20 6.90 -10.20
C PRO A 265 -0.51 7.62 -9.06
N LEU A 266 -1.85 7.68 -9.04
CA LEU A 266 -2.61 8.39 -8.01
C LEU A 266 -2.32 7.85 -6.61
N PHE A 267 -2.29 6.53 -6.46
CA PHE A 267 -2.08 5.91 -5.16
C PHE A 267 -0.71 6.28 -4.58
N ILE A 268 0.37 6.21 -5.38
CA ILE A 268 1.70 6.57 -4.91
C ILE A 268 1.84 8.09 -4.63
N CYS A 269 1.09 8.93 -5.37
CA CYS A 269 1.03 10.36 -5.10
C CYS A 269 0.38 10.66 -3.74
N ILE A 270 -0.67 9.94 -3.36
CA ILE A 270 -1.30 10.07 -2.04
C ILE A 270 -0.42 9.49 -0.94
N LEU A 271 0.27 8.39 -1.23
CA LEU A 271 1.13 7.72 -0.26
C LEU A 271 2.39 8.55 0.09
N THR A 272 2.88 9.37 -0.84
CA THR A 272 4.10 10.16 -0.67
C THR A 272 4.01 11.22 0.45
N PRO A 273 2.98 12.10 0.51
CA PRO A 273 2.77 13.00 1.65
C PRO A 273 2.57 12.26 2.96
N LEU A 274 1.83 11.13 2.95
CA LEU A 274 1.62 10.33 4.14
C LEU A 274 2.94 9.81 4.69
N TYR A 275 3.77 9.19 3.84
CA TYR A 275 5.10 8.74 4.21
C TYR A 275 5.96 9.88 4.77
N THR A 276 5.96 11.03 4.10
CA THR A 276 6.77 12.21 4.49
C THR A 276 6.35 12.74 5.87
N SER A 277 5.05 12.84 6.14
CA SER A 277 4.52 13.26 7.45
C SER A 277 4.91 12.29 8.55
N LEU A 278 4.83 10.98 8.30
CA LEU A 278 5.23 9.96 9.25
C LEU A 278 6.73 10.00 9.53
N LYS A 279 7.56 10.14 8.50
CA LYS A 279 8.99 10.31 8.65
C LYS A 279 9.33 11.55 9.48
N ALA A 280 8.70 12.69 9.20
CA ALA A 280 8.91 13.93 9.96
C ALA A 280 8.54 13.77 11.45
N ARG A 281 7.41 13.11 11.73
CA ARG A 281 7.01 12.78 13.12
C ARG A 281 8.05 11.91 13.83
N LYS A 282 8.62 10.93 13.13
CA LYS A 282 9.66 10.08 13.68
C LYS A 282 10.92 10.87 14.00
N GLN A 283 11.37 11.73 13.08
CA GLN A 283 12.57 12.56 13.26
C GLN A 283 12.42 13.58 14.40
N LEU A 284 11.22 14.09 14.64
CA LEU A 284 10.91 14.98 15.76
C LEU A 284 10.67 14.23 17.09
N GLY A 285 10.74 12.89 17.11
CA GLY A 285 10.56 12.08 18.32
C GLY A 285 9.11 11.79 18.71
N TYR A 286 8.11 12.18 17.92
CA TYR A 286 6.69 11.98 18.23
C TYR A 286 6.23 10.51 18.16
N MET A 287 6.99 9.62 17.50
CA MET A 287 6.53 8.24 17.23
C MET A 287 6.60 7.27 18.42
N TYR A 288 7.17 7.64 19.57
CA TYR A 288 7.26 6.76 20.74
C TYR A 288 6.97 7.48 22.07
N GLN A 289 5.83 8.16 22.18
CA GLN A 289 5.22 8.39 23.51
C GLN A 289 4.09 7.38 23.72
N LYS A 290 4.46 6.18 24.17
CA LYS A 290 3.56 5.25 24.84
C LYS A 290 3.00 5.96 26.09
N GLY A 291 1.72 6.30 26.08
CA GLY A 291 0.81 6.27 27.23
C GLY A 291 1.00 7.18 28.46
N GLY A 292 2.13 7.85 28.70
CA GLY A 292 2.34 8.58 29.97
C GLY A 292 2.80 10.04 29.86
N TYR A 293 3.58 10.38 28.83
CA TYR A 293 4.34 11.65 28.83
C TYR A 293 3.79 12.74 27.90
N ALA A 294 2.83 12.42 27.04
CA ALA A 294 2.21 13.42 26.15
C ALA A 294 1.36 14.44 26.93
N MET A 295 0.87 14.07 28.12
CA MET A 295 0.17 15.00 29.02
C MET A 295 1.14 15.98 29.70
N GLN A 296 2.37 15.55 29.96
CA GLN A 296 3.36 16.35 30.71
C GLN A 296 3.94 17.49 29.87
N GLN A 297 4.12 17.30 28.55
CA GLN A 297 4.52 18.40 27.66
C GLN A 297 3.39 19.42 27.42
N ARG A 298 2.13 18.98 27.48
CA ARG A 298 0.99 19.91 27.42
C ARG A 298 0.86 20.74 28.70
N TYR A 299 1.16 20.15 29.86
CA TYR A 299 1.19 20.90 31.12
C TYR A 299 2.32 21.94 31.16
N ALA A 300 3.54 21.60 30.70
CA ALA A 300 4.65 22.55 30.66
C ALA A 300 4.40 23.76 29.73
N GLN A 301 3.62 23.58 28.65
CA GLN A 301 3.21 24.69 27.79
C GLN A 301 2.08 25.54 28.37
N ILE A 302 1.28 25.01 29.31
CA ILE A 302 0.20 25.74 29.97
C ILE A 302 0.72 26.49 31.20
N THR A 303 1.77 26.01 31.87
CA THR A 303 2.30 26.62 33.10
C THR A 303 3.33 27.73 32.88
N GLY A 304 3.73 28.01 31.63
CA GLY A 304 4.45 29.24 31.28
C GLY A 304 5.80 29.46 31.97
N ASN A 305 6.44 28.41 32.52
CA ASN A 305 7.72 28.55 33.21
C ASN A 305 8.83 27.76 32.48
N PRO A 306 9.76 28.42 31.76
CA PRO A 306 10.76 27.74 30.93
C PRO A 306 11.95 27.14 31.69
N ASN A 307 12.02 27.29 33.02
CA ASN A 307 13.23 26.99 33.80
C ASN A 307 13.16 25.72 34.67
N GLU A 308 12.11 24.91 34.60
CA GLU A 308 12.18 23.54 35.15
C GLU A 308 12.87 22.62 34.12
N GLN A 309 14.18 22.77 34.02
CA GLN A 309 15.03 21.69 33.56
C GLN A 309 14.92 20.58 34.60
N VAL A 310 14.30 19.46 34.24
CA VAL A 310 14.37 18.22 35.01
C VAL A 310 15.83 17.79 34.98
N GLU A 311 16.58 18.22 36.00
CA GLU A 311 17.86 17.62 36.34
C GLU A 311 17.64 16.11 36.49
N SER A 312 18.49 15.37 35.79
CA SER A 312 18.72 13.96 36.06
C SER A 312 19.19 13.83 37.51
N ILE A 313 18.27 13.53 38.43
CA ILE A 313 18.61 13.26 39.82
C ILE A 313 19.33 11.90 39.85
N SER A 314 20.66 11.99 39.84
CA SER A 314 21.54 11.04 40.53
C SER A 314 21.10 10.96 41.98
N ILE A 315 20.91 9.72 42.45
CA ILE A 315 20.58 9.35 43.81
C ILE A 315 21.65 9.91 44.74
N GLU A 316 21.32 10.92 45.56
CA GLU A 316 21.90 11.09 46.89
C GLU A 316 21.11 12.13 47.70
N GLY A 317 20.40 11.61 48.72
CA GLY A 317 20.12 12.26 50.00
C GLY A 317 19.44 13.64 50.00
N SER A 318 18.12 13.67 50.08
CA SER A 318 17.43 14.68 50.90
C SER A 318 16.04 14.19 51.32
N GLN A 319 15.87 14.08 52.64
CA GLN A 319 14.63 13.76 53.33
C GLN A 319 13.60 14.88 53.12
N GLU A 320 12.57 14.62 52.32
CA GLU A 320 11.31 15.37 52.35
C GLU A 320 10.15 14.39 52.45
N SER A 321 9.20 14.72 53.31
CA SER A 321 8.12 13.89 53.83
C SER A 321 7.41 13.03 52.78
N ASP A 322 7.64 11.72 52.87
CA ASP A 322 7.14 10.69 51.96
C ASP A 322 5.66 10.38 52.26
N GLN A 323 4.76 11.31 51.93
CA GLN A 323 3.31 11.07 51.92
C GLN A 323 2.92 10.33 50.64
N GLY A 324 3.31 9.06 50.55
CA GLY A 324 2.84 8.13 49.53
C GLY A 324 2.35 6.83 50.16
N PHE A 325 1.78 5.96 49.33
CA PHE A 325 1.43 4.59 49.75
C PHE A 325 1.98 3.59 48.73
N TYR A 326 2.21 2.36 49.19
CA TYR A 326 2.68 1.29 48.34
C TYR A 326 1.49 0.55 47.72
N CYS A 327 1.57 0.23 46.43
CA CYS A 327 0.61 -0.65 45.77
C CYS A 327 0.61 -2.02 46.45
N PRO A 328 -0.52 -2.53 46.96
CA PRO A 328 -0.53 -3.82 47.66
C PRO A 328 -0.32 -5.02 46.74
N TYR A 329 -0.49 -4.85 45.42
CA TYR A 329 -0.33 -5.93 44.44
C TYR A 329 1.12 -6.09 43.97
N CYS A 330 1.88 -4.99 43.85
CA CYS A 330 3.22 -5.04 43.25
C CYS A 330 4.30 -4.28 44.04
N GLY A 331 3.96 -3.68 45.18
CA GLY A 331 4.91 -2.95 46.03
C GLY A 331 5.47 -1.66 45.42
N PHE A 332 4.86 -1.12 44.36
CA PHE A 332 5.31 0.14 43.74
C PHE A 332 4.88 1.33 44.60
N HIS A 333 5.79 2.26 44.90
CA HIS A 333 5.51 3.45 45.68
C HIS A 333 4.75 4.50 44.86
N ILE A 334 3.58 4.92 45.33
CA ILE A 334 2.69 5.85 44.63
C ILE A 334 2.62 7.15 45.45
N LYS A 335 3.12 8.24 44.84
CA LYS A 335 3.20 9.57 45.48
C LYS A 335 1.87 10.33 45.56
N THR A 336 0.85 9.91 44.81
CA THR A 336 -0.45 10.62 44.72
C THR A 336 -1.60 9.63 44.59
N LYS A 337 -2.77 9.90 45.20
CA LYS A 337 -3.94 9.01 45.11
C LYS A 337 -4.42 8.87 43.65
N LEU A 338 -4.30 7.66 43.10
CA LEU A 338 -4.72 7.29 41.75
C LEU A 338 -5.71 6.12 41.85
N LYS A 339 -6.65 6.03 40.90
CA LYS A 339 -7.60 4.90 40.83
C LYS A 339 -6.94 3.58 40.40
N PHE A 340 -5.81 3.64 39.73
CA PHE A 340 -5.07 2.48 39.23
C PHE A 340 -3.58 2.62 39.50
N CYS A 341 -2.91 1.50 39.72
CA CYS A 341 -1.45 1.46 39.84
C CYS A 341 -0.80 1.72 38.48
N GLY A 342 0.04 2.74 38.38
CA GLY A 342 0.77 3.05 37.14
C GLY A 342 1.78 1.98 36.69
N ASN A 343 2.15 1.05 37.58
CA ASN A 343 3.10 -0.02 37.28
C ASN A 343 2.41 -1.32 36.84
N CYS A 344 1.46 -1.84 37.63
CA CYS A 344 0.79 -3.12 37.33
C CYS A 344 -0.61 -2.98 36.71
N GLY A 345 -1.20 -1.78 36.70
CA GLY A 345 -2.53 -1.52 36.15
C GLY A 345 -3.70 -1.95 37.05
N GLU A 346 -3.43 -2.52 38.23
CA GLU A 346 -4.48 -2.95 39.16
C GLU A 346 -5.25 -1.78 39.78
N SER A 347 -6.53 -2.00 40.07
CA SER A 347 -7.39 -1.01 40.71
C SER A 347 -6.96 -0.77 42.15
N LEU A 348 -6.92 0.50 42.54
CA LEU A 348 -6.61 0.98 43.90
C LEU A 348 -7.82 1.64 44.56
N ASP A 349 -9.01 1.53 43.96
CA ASP A 349 -10.27 1.94 44.57
C ASP A 349 -10.63 0.92 45.68
N PHE A 350 -10.10 1.16 46.88
CA PHE A 350 -10.60 0.54 48.10
C PHE A 350 -11.88 1.28 48.49
N GLU A 351 -13.04 0.71 48.14
CA GLU A 351 -14.33 1.19 48.68
C GLU A 351 -14.25 1.13 50.22
N SER A 352 -14.44 2.28 50.85
CA SER A 352 -14.62 2.45 52.29
C SER A 352 -16.09 2.46 52.65
#